data_AF-A0A8W7PBC5-F1
#
_entry.id   AF-A0A8W7PBC5-F1
#
_cell.length_a   1.000
_cell.length_b   1.000
_cell.length_c   1.000
_cell.angle_alpha   90.00
_cell.angle_beta   90.00
_cell.angle_gamma   90.00
#
_symmetry.space_group_name_H-M   'P 1'
#
loop_
_entity.id
_entity.type
_entity.pdbx_description
1 polymer ?
#
loop_
_entity_poly.entity_id
_entity_poly.type
_entity_poly.pdbx_seq_one_letter_code
_entity_poly.pdbx_strand_id
1 'polypeptide(L)'
;MLLHGTWLLKLQTGPLWSWIAKTEQTFCRRNWWTNLLYINNYVHADEPAWYLGAEFQIFIIALIVLVTIVKIPRAKVLILGLMLLAGYVIPALFIYYLKLEGTYLVTLE
;
A
#
# COMPACT_ATOMS: atom_id res chain seq x y z
N MET A 1 -11.50 3.77 6.36
CA MET A 1 -11.29 3.93 7.82
C MET A 1 -12.57 4.07 8.64
N LEU A 2 -13.48 4.99 8.33
CA LEU A 2 -14.71 5.16 9.13
C LEU A 2 -15.58 3.90 9.18
N LEU A 3 -15.79 3.24 8.03
CA LEU A 3 -16.51 1.98 7.95
C LEU A 3 -15.83 0.86 8.75
N HIS A 4 -14.50 0.74 8.62
CA HIS A 4 -13.72 -0.26 9.35
C HIS A 4 -13.70 -0.02 10.87
N GLY A 5 -13.67 1.25 11.30
CA GLY A 5 -13.68 1.62 12.71
C GLY A 5 -15.04 1.51 13.39
N THR A 6 -16.15 1.47 12.65
CA THR A 6 -17.51 1.54 13.25
C THR A 6 -18.43 0.39 12.87
N TRP A 7 -18.41 -0.04 11.62
CA TRP A 7 -19.36 -1.01 11.07
C TRP A 7 -18.78 -2.40 10.84
N LEU A 8 -17.44 -2.56 10.82
CA LEU A 8 -16.78 -3.85 10.55
C LEU A 8 -17.20 -4.97 11.51
N LEU A 9 -17.38 -4.64 12.79
CA LEU A 9 -17.86 -5.57 13.82
C LEU A 9 -19.32 -6.00 13.63
N LYS A 10 -20.11 -5.24 12.88
CA LYS A 10 -21.54 -5.50 12.66
C LYS A 10 -21.82 -6.28 11.37
N LEU A 11 -20.83 -6.39 10.47
CA LEU A 11 -21.02 -7.01 9.16
C LEU A 11 -21.13 -8.53 9.20
N GLN A 12 -20.55 -9.18 10.22
CA GLN A 12 -20.59 -10.63 10.36
C GLN A 12 -20.51 -11.02 11.83
N THR A 13 -21.13 -12.14 12.18
CA THR A 13 -21.11 -12.72 13.52
C THR A 13 -20.36 -14.04 13.47
N GLY A 14 -19.19 -14.08 14.10
CA GLY A 14 -18.37 -15.28 14.22
C GLY A 14 -17.24 -15.05 15.23
N PRO A 15 -16.82 -16.07 15.99
CA PRO A 15 -15.79 -15.91 17.02
C PRO A 15 -14.46 -15.43 16.42
N LEU A 16 -14.03 -16.03 15.30
CA LEU A 16 -12.85 -15.59 14.55
C LEU A 16 -13.00 -14.18 13.98
N TRP A 17 -14.16 -13.88 13.39
CA TRP A 17 -14.45 -12.55 12.83
C TRP A 17 -14.40 -11.46 13.90
N SER A 18 -14.96 -11.72 15.08
CA SER A 18 -14.95 -10.77 16.19
C SER A 18 -13.55 -10.44 16.67
N TRP A 19 -12.61 -11.39 16.59
CA TRP A 19 -11.21 -11.19 16.94
C TRP A 19 -10.48 -10.34 15.89
N ILE A 20 -10.63 -10.69 14.60
CA ILE A 20 -10.02 -9.95 13.48
C ILE A 20 -10.57 -8.51 13.43
N ALA A 21 -11.89 -8.36 13.43
CA ALA A 21 -12.54 -7.07 13.31
C ALA A 21 -12.27 -6.15 14.51
N LYS A 22 -12.14 -6.69 15.74
CA LYS A 22 -11.74 -5.89 16.91
C LYS A 22 -10.31 -5.39 16.77
N THR A 23 -9.40 -6.27 16.36
CA THR A 23 -7.99 -5.96 16.16
C THR A 23 -7.82 -4.83 15.14
N GLU A 24 -8.44 -4.97 13.97
CA GLU A 24 -8.48 -3.94 12.92
C GLU A 24 -9.12 -2.63 13.40
N GLN A 25 -10.19 -2.71 14.20
CA GLN A 25 -10.84 -1.52 14.76
C GLN A 25 -9.90 -0.76 15.71
N THR A 26 -9.17 -1.47 16.58
CA THR A 26 -8.20 -0.84 17.49
C THR A 26 -7.06 -0.15 16.74
N PHE A 27 -6.51 -0.78 15.71
CA PHE A 27 -5.47 -0.17 14.87
C PHE A 27 -5.99 1.06 14.13
N CYS A 28 -7.14 0.94 13.46
CA CYS A 28 -7.78 2.06 12.77
C CYS A 28 -8.07 3.24 13.69
N ARG A 29 -8.47 2.99 14.95
CA ARG A 29 -8.83 4.05 15.91
C ARG A 29 -7.61 4.64 16.61
N ARG A 30 -6.53 3.89 16.80
CA ARG A 30 -5.26 4.40 17.34
C ARG A 30 -4.55 5.29 16.33
N ASN A 31 -4.54 4.87 15.06
CA ASN A 31 -3.76 5.51 14.00
C ASN A 31 -4.64 6.23 13.00
N TRP A 32 -5.84 6.62 13.42
CA TRP A 32 -6.85 7.24 12.55
C TRP A 32 -6.32 8.46 11.79
N TRP A 33 -5.42 9.23 12.39
CA TRP A 33 -4.86 10.45 11.82
C TRP A 33 -3.80 10.16 10.74
N THR A 34 -2.89 9.21 10.96
CA THR A 34 -1.92 8.77 9.93
C THR A 34 -2.64 8.09 8.77
N ASN A 35 -3.70 7.35 9.10
CA ASN A 35 -4.63 6.69 8.19
C ASN A 35 -5.34 7.71 7.30
N LEU A 36 -5.88 8.78 7.88
CA LEU A 36 -6.51 9.85 7.13
C LEU A 36 -5.54 10.59 6.19
N LEU A 37 -4.31 10.83 6.63
CA LEU A 37 -3.29 11.54 5.84
C LEU A 37 -2.53 10.63 4.86
N TYR A 38 -2.79 9.32 4.87
CA TYR A 38 -2.03 8.31 4.08
C TYR A 38 -0.50 8.32 4.34
N ILE A 39 -0.08 8.60 5.59
CA ILE A 39 1.35 8.61 6.01
C ILE A 39 1.70 7.35 6.84
N ASN A 40 0.81 6.36 6.91
CA ASN A 40 1.01 5.12 7.69
C ASN A 40 2.26 4.35 7.28
N ASN A 41 2.66 4.46 6.01
CA ASN A 41 3.88 3.83 5.49
C ASN A 41 5.14 4.26 6.28
N TYR A 42 5.23 5.53 6.70
CA TYR A 42 6.41 6.05 7.41
C TYR A 42 6.31 5.94 8.92
N VAL A 43 5.09 6.06 9.46
CA VAL A 43 4.90 6.15 10.92
C VAL A 43 4.77 4.76 11.52
N HIS A 44 3.97 3.86 10.92
CA HIS A 44 3.68 2.52 11.44
C HIS A 44 3.74 1.49 10.30
N ALA A 45 4.95 1.22 9.81
CA ALA A 45 5.21 0.28 8.72
C ALA A 45 4.84 -1.18 9.04
N ASP A 46 4.68 -1.52 10.33
CA ASP A 46 4.34 -2.88 10.78
C ASP A 46 2.84 -3.17 10.72
N GLU A 47 1.99 -2.16 10.51
CA GLU A 47 0.54 -2.33 10.47
C GLU A 47 0.03 -2.52 9.05
N PRO A 48 -0.92 -3.44 8.78
CA PRO A 48 -1.35 -3.78 7.42
C PRO A 48 -1.85 -2.58 6.58
N ALA A 49 -2.20 -1.46 7.21
CA ALA A 49 -2.56 -0.20 6.56
C ALA A 49 -1.39 0.53 5.87
N TRP A 50 -0.13 0.11 6.07
CA TRP A 50 1.04 0.70 5.42
C TRP A 50 0.96 0.63 3.88
N TYR A 51 0.43 -0.49 3.36
CA TYR A 51 0.29 -0.73 1.92
C TYR A 51 -0.71 0.23 1.28
N LEU A 52 -1.83 0.48 1.96
CA LEU A 52 -2.85 1.44 1.52
C LEU A 52 -2.28 2.88 1.42
N GLY A 53 -1.39 3.24 2.37
CA GLY A 53 -0.61 4.48 2.33
C GLY A 53 0.28 4.58 1.09
N ALA A 54 1.01 3.51 0.78
CA ALA A 54 1.90 3.44 -0.38
C ALA A 54 1.14 3.54 -1.71
N GLU A 55 0.04 2.79 -1.87
CA GLU A 55 -0.78 2.82 -3.08
C GLU A 55 -1.32 4.21 -3.39
N PHE A 56 -1.78 4.95 -2.36
CA PHE A 56 -2.26 6.31 -2.54
C PHE A 56 -1.18 7.26 -3.07
N GLN A 57 0.05 7.14 -2.56
CA GLN A 57 1.18 7.95 -3.03
C GLN A 57 1.55 7.63 -4.47
N ILE A 58 1.58 6.34 -4.84
CA ILE A 58 1.82 5.89 -6.21
C ILE A 58 0.71 6.41 -7.14
N PHE A 59 -0.54 6.42 -6.70
CA PHE A 59 -1.66 6.97 -7.46
C PHE A 59 -1.50 8.47 -7.73
N ILE A 60 -1.08 9.26 -6.74
CA ILE A 60 -0.78 10.69 -6.93
C ILE A 60 0.34 10.88 -7.98
N ILE A 61 1.41 10.11 -7.88
CA ILE A 61 2.52 10.16 -8.85
C ILE A 61 2.02 9.81 -10.26
N ALA A 62 1.18 8.77 -10.38
CA ALA A 62 0.59 8.38 -11.65
C ALA A 62 -0.28 9.50 -12.25
N LEU A 63 -1.07 10.20 -11.44
CA LEU A 63 -1.85 11.37 -11.89
C LEU A 63 -0.95 12.51 -12.39
N ILE A 64 0.13 12.83 -11.67
CA ILE A 64 1.08 13.88 -12.09
C ILE A 64 1.71 13.52 -13.43
N VAL A 65 2.09 12.26 -13.60
CA VAL A 65 2.67 11.76 -14.84
C VAL A 65 1.66 11.78 -15.98
N LEU A 66 0.42 11.38 -15.72
CA LEU A 66 -0.66 11.48 -16.70
C LEU A 66 -0.85 12.93 -17.18
N VAL A 67 -0.92 13.89 -16.26
CA VAL A 67 -1.04 15.32 -16.59
C VAL A 67 0.17 15.80 -17.40
N THR A 68 1.37 15.34 -17.06
CA THR A 68 2.61 15.69 -17.78
C THR A 68 2.62 15.13 -19.21
N ILE A 69 2.17 13.88 -19.39
CA ILE A 69 2.04 13.25 -20.71
C ILE A 69 1.04 14.01 -21.58
N VAL A 70 -0.09 14.43 -21.01
CA VAL A 70 -1.11 15.22 -21.73
C VAL A 70 -0.56 16.58 -22.14
N LYS A 71 0.21 17.25 -21.28
CA LYS A 71 0.83 18.56 -21.59
C LYS A 71 2.00 18.47 -22.58
N ILE A 72 2.78 17.39 -22.53
CA ILE A 72 4.00 17.21 -23.34
C ILE A 72 3.93 15.86 -24.09
N PRO A 73 3.09 15.73 -25.12
CA PRO A 73 2.85 14.45 -25.80
C PRO A 73 4.10 13.92 -26.51
N ARG A 74 5.07 14.78 -26.82
CA ARG A 74 6.35 14.39 -27.43
C ARG A 74 7.23 13.56 -26.48
N ALA A 75 7.10 13.74 -25.17
CA ALA A 75 7.89 13.03 -24.17
C ALA A 75 7.24 11.72 -23.69
N LYS A 76 6.04 11.36 -24.18
CA LYS A 76 5.25 10.25 -23.65
C LYS A 76 5.99 8.90 -23.66
N VAL A 77 6.71 8.60 -24.75
CA VAL A 77 7.42 7.32 -24.91
C VAL A 77 8.58 7.23 -23.93
N LEU A 78 9.31 8.33 -23.74
CA LEU A 78 10.41 8.40 -22.78
C LEU A 78 9.90 8.23 -21.35
N ILE A 79 8.83 8.95 -20.97
CA ILE A 79 8.25 8.90 -19.62
C ILE A 79 7.74 7.48 -19.30
N LEU A 80 6.99 6.87 -20.20
CA LEU A 80 6.47 5.52 -20.01
C LEU A 80 7.60 4.47 -19.98
N GLY A 81 8.61 4.61 -20.84
CA GLY A 81 9.78 3.73 -20.83
C GLY A 81 10.54 3.79 -19.50
N LEU A 82 10.76 4.98 -18.96
CA LEU A 82 11.39 5.17 -17.65
C LEU A 82 10.56 4.56 -16.51
N MET A 83 9.23 4.71 -16.55
CA MET A 83 8.35 4.09 -15.55
C MET A 83 8.39 2.57 -15.58
N LEU A 84 8.36 1.97 -16.77
CA LEU A 84 8.47 0.51 -16.93
C LEU A 84 9.81 0.00 -16.43
N LEU A 85 10.91 0.69 -16.78
CA LEU A 85 12.23 0.37 -16.27
C LEU A 85 12.29 0.47 -14.74
N ALA A 86 11.79 1.56 -14.17
CA ALA A 86 11.75 1.74 -12.72
C ALA A 86 10.93 0.63 -12.02
N GLY A 87 9.77 0.26 -12.58
CA GLY A 87 8.90 -0.79 -12.07
C GLY A 87 9.52 -2.17 -12.05
N TYR A 88 10.48 -2.46 -12.96
CA TYR A 88 11.21 -3.73 -12.97
C TYR A 88 12.51 -3.68 -12.18
N VAL A 89 13.29 -2.61 -12.37
CA VAL A 89 14.63 -2.48 -11.81
C VAL A 89 14.58 -2.28 -10.30
N ILE A 90 13.65 -1.47 -9.77
CA ILE A 90 13.58 -1.19 -8.34
C ILE A 90 13.29 -2.48 -7.54
N PRO A 91 12.24 -3.28 -7.85
CA PRO A 91 12.01 -4.53 -7.15
C PRO A 91 13.15 -5.53 -7.35
N ALA A 92 13.71 -5.63 -8.56
CA ALA A 92 14.82 -6.55 -8.84
C ALA A 92 16.06 -6.21 -8.00
N LEU A 93 16.43 -4.93 -7.89
CA LEU A 93 17.53 -4.50 -7.03
C LEU A 93 17.21 -4.75 -5.56
N PHE A 94 15.98 -4.48 -5.12
CA PHE A 94 15.59 -4.71 -3.72
C PHE A 94 15.73 -6.18 -3.34
N ILE A 95 15.24 -7.09 -4.18
CA ILE A 95 15.38 -8.54 -3.99
C ILE A 95 16.86 -8.95 -3.97
N TYR A 96 17.66 -8.42 -4.90
CA TYR A 96 19.08 -8.74 -5.00
C TYR A 96 19.87 -8.30 -3.75
N TYR A 97 19.67 -7.06 -3.29
CA TYR A 97 20.42 -6.51 -2.15
C TYR A 97 20.01 -7.14 -0.82
N LEU A 98 18.71 -7.35 -0.60
CA LEU A 98 18.23 -7.97 0.63
C LEU A 98 18.29 -9.51 0.59
N LYS A 99 18.78 -10.10 -0.51
CA LYS A 99 18.90 -11.56 -0.72
C LYS A 99 17.59 -12.30 -0.37
N LEU A 100 16.45 -11.74 -0.76
CA LEU A 100 15.17 -12.42 -0.51
C LEU A 100 15.05 -13.65 -1.41
N GLU A 101 14.47 -14.70 -0.86
CA GLU A 101 14.05 -15.85 -1.64
C GLU A 101 12.93 -15.41 -2.60
N GLY A 102 13.02 -15.82 -3.87
CA GLY A 102 12.07 -15.41 -4.91
C GLY A 102 10.65 -15.96 -4.72
N THR A 103 10.41 -16.71 -3.65
CA THR A 103 9.15 -17.38 -3.32
C THR A 103 8.95 -17.35 -1.82
N TYR A 104 7.76 -16.97 -1.36
CA TYR A 104 7.35 -17.13 0.03
C TYR A 104 7.30 -18.63 0.36
N LEU A 105 8.35 -19.18 0.96
CA LEU A 105 8.28 -20.49 1.59
C LEU A 105 7.46 -20.31 2.86
N VAL A 106 6.17 -20.66 2.81
CA VAL A 106 5.37 -20.83 4.02
C VAL A 106 5.89 -22.09 4.71
N THR A 107 6.98 -21.97 5.46
CA THR A 107 7.43 -23.00 6.37
C THR A 107 6.46 -23.04 7.55
N LEU A 108 5.63 -24.09 7.57
CA LEU A 108 4.85 -24.48 8.74
C LEU A 108 5.82 -25.08 9.77
N GLU A 109 6.52 -24.24 10.53
CA GLU A 109 7.11 -24.61 11.82
C GLU A 109 6.29 -24.03 12.96
#